data_AF-X1QQH4-F1
#
_entry.id   AF-X1QQH4-F1
#
_cell.length_a   1.000
_cell.length_b   1.000
_cell.length_c   1.000
_cell.angle_alpha   90.00
_cell.angle_beta   90.00
_cell.angle_gamma   90.00
#
_symmetry.space_group_name_H-M   'P 1'
#
loop_
_entity.id
_entity.type
_entity.pdbx_description
1 polymer ?
#
loop_
_entity_poly.entity_id
_entity_poly.type
_entity_poly.pdbx_seq_one_letter_code
_entity_poly.pdbx_strand_id
1 'polypeptide(L)'
;YLSDMQDQRGYKPTDLSTMTGMGRNTVAVLIRSYKGWEQAKEDEDYGDKINADHFSLFNEAVFKKPILRDWLAWDDANRKFGNIDNFKKLLGWYLGDEGINSGQARLPRVNPDVRDVLSNLLLEENKIIFEKFENGDISIDDAKYKMDEVKYQKKTQEVIVDLDTKLSDLDRIAATIQTLPIPKIIEAKEKKDSFIEKLKIVENTAKTQKDILSTMKTRRSD
;
A
#
# COMPACT_ATOMS: atom_id res chain seq x y z
N TYR A 1 -6.46 -0.78 -32.95
CA TYR A 1 -7.76 -1.44 -33.18
C TYR A 1 -8.82 -1.08 -32.15
N LEU A 2 -8.77 -1.54 -30.89
CA LEU A 2 -9.83 -1.23 -29.90
C LEU A 2 -9.93 0.27 -29.59
N SER A 3 -8.79 0.95 -29.47
CA SER A 3 -8.75 2.40 -29.31
C SER A 3 -9.37 3.10 -30.51
N ASP A 4 -8.99 2.73 -31.74
CA ASP A 4 -9.55 3.34 -32.96
C ASP A 4 -11.07 3.12 -33.07
N MET A 5 -11.57 1.93 -32.70
CA MET A 5 -13.01 1.67 -32.69
C MET A 5 -13.73 2.56 -31.67
N GLN A 6 -13.12 2.87 -30.55
CA GLN A 6 -13.71 3.79 -29.58
C GLN A 6 -13.60 5.25 -30.05
N ASP A 7 -12.42 5.66 -30.48
CA ASP A 7 -12.08 7.07 -30.76
C ASP A 7 -12.66 7.53 -32.11
N GLN A 8 -12.63 6.69 -33.14
CA GLN A 8 -13.09 7.04 -34.49
C GLN A 8 -14.52 6.58 -34.78
N ARG A 9 -14.97 5.48 -34.16
CA ARG A 9 -16.31 4.89 -34.43
C ARG A 9 -17.28 5.06 -33.27
N GLY A 10 -16.85 5.65 -32.16
CA GLY A 10 -17.71 5.99 -31.02
C GLY A 10 -18.28 4.79 -30.26
N TYR A 11 -17.71 3.59 -30.45
CA TYR A 11 -18.21 2.39 -29.77
C TYR A 11 -18.01 2.50 -28.25
N LYS A 12 -19.06 2.17 -27.50
CA LYS A 12 -18.96 2.09 -26.04
C LYS A 12 -18.21 0.83 -25.64
N PRO A 13 -17.61 0.78 -24.44
CA PRO A 13 -16.98 -0.44 -23.92
C PRO A 13 -17.92 -1.65 -23.89
N THR A 14 -19.24 -1.44 -23.79
CA THR A 14 -20.27 -2.48 -23.94
C THR A 14 -20.28 -3.12 -25.30
N ASP A 15 -20.18 -2.31 -26.35
CA ASP A 15 -20.30 -2.74 -27.73
C ASP A 15 -19.03 -3.50 -28.12
N LEU A 16 -17.88 -2.97 -27.73
CA LEU A 16 -16.58 -3.62 -27.90
C LEU A 16 -16.50 -4.95 -27.15
N SER A 17 -17.05 -5.04 -25.94
CA SER A 17 -17.13 -6.28 -25.16
C SER A 17 -17.93 -7.35 -25.91
N THR A 18 -19.10 -6.99 -26.46
CA THR A 18 -19.94 -7.89 -27.26
C THR A 18 -19.24 -8.32 -28.55
N MET A 19 -18.58 -7.39 -29.25
CA MET A 19 -17.89 -7.67 -30.52
C MET A 19 -16.65 -8.55 -30.36
N THR A 20 -15.93 -8.40 -29.25
CA THR A 20 -14.66 -9.10 -29.01
C THR A 20 -14.82 -10.38 -28.19
N GLY A 21 -15.97 -10.57 -27.53
CA GLY A 21 -16.19 -11.61 -26.53
C GLY A 21 -15.40 -11.38 -25.22
N MET A 22 -14.67 -10.27 -25.09
CA MET A 22 -13.90 -9.96 -23.89
C MET A 22 -14.78 -9.31 -22.83
N GLY A 23 -14.44 -9.50 -21.55
CA GLY A 23 -15.09 -8.77 -20.47
C GLY A 23 -14.89 -7.26 -20.60
N ARG A 24 -15.91 -6.46 -20.27
CA ARG A 24 -15.90 -5.00 -20.35
C ARG A 24 -14.68 -4.37 -19.65
N ASN A 25 -14.32 -4.88 -18.47
CA ASN A 25 -13.17 -4.40 -17.72
C ASN A 25 -11.85 -4.70 -18.45
N THR A 26 -11.74 -5.85 -19.09
CA THR A 26 -10.57 -6.22 -19.90
C THR A 26 -10.41 -5.25 -21.07
N VAL A 27 -11.50 -4.97 -21.80
CA VAL A 27 -11.49 -4.00 -22.90
C VAL A 27 -11.04 -2.62 -22.42
N ALA A 28 -11.60 -2.14 -21.31
CA ALA A 28 -11.22 -0.84 -20.74
C ALA A 28 -9.74 -0.79 -20.34
N VAL A 29 -9.20 -1.85 -19.72
CA VAL A 29 -7.79 -1.94 -19.37
C VAL A 29 -6.91 -1.94 -20.61
N LEU A 30 -7.26 -2.69 -21.66
CA LEU A 30 -6.49 -2.72 -22.91
C LEU A 30 -6.42 -1.34 -23.58
N ILE A 31 -7.55 -0.62 -23.63
CA ILE A 31 -7.59 0.72 -24.22
C ILE A 31 -6.71 1.69 -23.42
N ARG A 32 -6.85 1.71 -22.09
CA ARG A 32 -6.00 2.54 -21.23
C ARG A 32 -4.52 2.20 -21.36
N SER A 33 -4.21 0.90 -21.42
CA SER A 33 -2.83 0.43 -21.59
C SER A 33 -2.24 0.87 -22.92
N TYR A 34 -3.04 0.83 -23.98
CA TYR A 34 -2.65 1.34 -25.29
C TYR A 34 -2.37 2.84 -25.25
N LYS A 35 -3.20 3.63 -24.57
CA LYS A 35 -2.99 5.07 -24.41
C LYS A 35 -1.76 5.41 -23.56
N GLY A 36 -1.50 4.66 -22.49
CA GLY A 36 -0.27 4.82 -21.71
C GLY A 36 0.98 4.48 -22.53
N TRP A 37 0.92 3.43 -23.34
CA TRP A 37 1.99 3.05 -24.26
C TRP A 37 2.21 4.07 -25.39
N GLU A 38 1.13 4.61 -25.96
CA GLU A 38 1.16 5.68 -26.97
C GLU A 38 1.82 6.93 -26.40
N GLN A 39 1.45 7.35 -25.18
CA GLN A 39 2.10 8.46 -24.48
C GLN A 39 3.60 8.20 -24.24
N ALA A 40 4.01 6.97 -23.91
CA ALA A 40 5.42 6.63 -23.73
C ALA A 40 6.21 6.70 -25.05
N LYS A 41 5.58 6.32 -26.16
CA LYS A 41 6.16 6.40 -27.50
C LYS A 41 6.32 7.84 -27.99
N GLU A 42 5.45 8.73 -27.54
CA GLU A 42 5.50 10.17 -27.81
C GLU A 42 6.48 10.93 -26.88
N ASP A 43 7.08 10.27 -25.89
CA ASP A 43 8.02 10.90 -24.97
C ASP A 43 9.35 11.23 -25.66
N GLU A 44 9.85 12.45 -25.47
CA GLU A 44 11.05 12.96 -26.14
C GLU A 44 12.33 12.21 -25.73
N ASP A 45 12.41 11.71 -24.49
CA ASP A 45 13.62 11.08 -23.95
C ASP A 45 13.60 9.55 -24.16
N TYR A 46 12.41 8.95 -24.11
CA TYR A 46 12.25 7.49 -24.09
C TYR A 46 11.53 6.91 -25.32
N GLY A 47 10.90 7.73 -26.15
CA GLY A 47 10.03 7.28 -27.25
C GLY A 47 10.71 6.31 -28.21
N ASP A 48 11.97 6.56 -28.55
CA ASP A 48 12.76 5.71 -29.47
C ASP A 48 13.08 4.32 -28.89
N LYS A 49 13.09 4.18 -27.56
CA LYS A 49 13.30 2.89 -26.87
C LYS A 49 12.00 2.11 -26.71
N ILE A 50 10.84 2.76 -26.82
CA ILE A 50 9.53 2.12 -26.67
C ILE A 50 9.17 1.35 -27.94
N ASN A 51 8.70 0.12 -27.74
CA ASN A 51 8.31 -0.80 -28.80
C ASN A 51 7.11 -1.64 -28.33
N ALA A 52 6.63 -2.55 -29.18
CA ALA A 52 5.43 -3.33 -28.86
C ALA A 52 5.57 -4.23 -27.62
N ASP A 53 6.77 -4.71 -27.30
CA ASP A 53 7.01 -5.60 -26.15
C ASP A 53 6.81 -4.86 -24.82
N HIS A 54 7.06 -3.55 -24.83
CA HIS A 54 6.85 -2.66 -23.69
C HIS A 54 5.36 -2.36 -23.40
N PHE A 55 4.42 -2.82 -24.24
CA PHE A 55 2.98 -2.73 -23.93
C PHE A 55 2.62 -3.45 -22.63
N SER A 56 3.33 -4.54 -22.33
CA SER A 56 3.15 -5.33 -21.11
C SER A 56 3.32 -4.51 -19.82
N LEU A 57 4.22 -3.51 -19.81
CA LEU A 57 4.40 -2.58 -18.68
C LEU A 57 3.06 -1.96 -18.24
N PHE A 58 2.26 -1.53 -19.20
CA PHE A 58 0.99 -0.87 -18.92
C PHE A 58 -0.12 -1.87 -18.62
N ASN A 59 -0.23 -2.93 -19.44
CA ASN A 59 -1.31 -3.90 -19.34
C ASN A 59 -1.19 -4.84 -18.15
N GLU A 60 0.02 -5.19 -17.74
CA GLU A 60 0.26 -6.17 -16.67
C GLU A 60 0.68 -5.54 -15.34
N ALA A 61 1.27 -4.34 -15.35
CA ALA A 61 1.63 -3.63 -14.12
C ALA A 61 0.76 -2.39 -13.87
N VAL A 62 0.96 -1.31 -14.62
CA VAL A 62 0.37 0.02 -14.31
C VAL A 62 -1.14 -0.06 -14.13
N PHE A 63 -1.88 -0.62 -15.10
CA PHE A 63 -3.34 -0.66 -15.01
C PHE A 63 -3.89 -1.80 -14.16
N LYS A 64 -3.05 -2.72 -13.67
CA LYS A 64 -3.43 -3.77 -12.72
C LYS A 64 -3.33 -3.31 -11.26
N LYS A 65 -2.58 -2.25 -10.97
CA LYS A 65 -2.35 -1.75 -9.61
C LYS A 65 -2.85 -0.32 -9.48
N PRO A 66 -3.94 -0.07 -8.72
CA PRO A 66 -4.45 1.29 -8.49
C PRO A 66 -3.36 2.25 -8.02
N ILE A 67 -2.53 1.83 -7.07
CA ILE A 67 -1.45 2.66 -6.52
C ILE A 67 -0.44 3.16 -7.56
N LEU A 68 -0.15 2.38 -8.61
CA LEU A 68 0.71 2.83 -9.70
C LEU A 68 0.01 3.89 -10.55
N ARG A 69 -1.29 3.72 -10.83
CA ARG A 69 -2.08 4.71 -11.58
C ARG A 69 -2.19 6.03 -10.81
N ASP A 70 -2.39 5.93 -9.50
CA ASP A 70 -2.51 7.09 -8.61
C ASP A 70 -1.16 7.83 -8.52
N TRP A 71 -0.06 7.09 -8.37
CA TRP A 71 1.30 7.65 -8.35
C TRP A 71 1.69 8.34 -9.66
N LEU A 72 1.23 7.82 -10.81
CA LEU A 72 1.41 8.43 -12.13
C LEU A 72 0.36 9.50 -12.46
N ALA A 73 -0.62 9.71 -11.57
CA ALA A 73 -1.78 10.58 -11.76
C ALA A 73 -2.50 10.34 -13.11
N TRP A 74 -2.93 9.10 -13.36
CA TRP A 74 -3.72 8.76 -14.56
C TRP A 74 -5.04 9.54 -14.60
N ASP A 75 -5.25 10.28 -15.68
CA ASP A 75 -6.48 10.99 -15.98
C ASP A 75 -7.35 10.14 -16.93
N ASP A 76 -8.47 9.62 -16.42
CA ASP A 76 -9.42 8.83 -17.22
C ASP A 76 -10.15 9.64 -18.31
N ALA A 77 -10.32 10.96 -18.11
CA ALA A 77 -11.00 11.82 -19.08
C ALA A 77 -10.09 12.12 -20.27
N ASN A 78 -8.83 12.49 -19.99
CA ASN A 78 -7.84 12.81 -21.01
C ASN A 78 -7.04 11.58 -21.50
N ARG A 79 -7.15 10.45 -20.81
CA ARG A 79 -6.44 9.18 -21.07
C ARG A 79 -4.92 9.36 -21.11
N LYS A 80 -4.39 10.11 -20.15
CA LYS A 80 -2.95 10.40 -20.04
C LYS A 80 -2.50 10.38 -18.59
N PHE A 81 -1.22 10.11 -18.36
CA PHE A 81 -0.56 10.32 -17.08
C PHE A 81 -0.26 11.81 -16.89
N GLY A 82 -0.74 12.38 -15.79
CA GLY A 82 -0.55 13.80 -15.45
C GLY A 82 0.72 14.09 -14.66
N ASN A 83 1.28 13.10 -13.96
CA ASN A 83 2.54 13.26 -13.23
C ASN A 83 3.71 12.84 -14.13
N ILE A 84 4.18 13.78 -14.95
CA ILE A 84 5.22 13.54 -15.96
C ILE A 84 6.55 13.15 -15.32
N ASP A 85 6.90 13.71 -14.17
CA ASP A 85 8.15 13.37 -13.47
C ASP A 85 8.17 11.90 -13.04
N ASN A 86 7.08 11.42 -12.42
CA ASN A 86 6.98 10.01 -12.03
C ASN A 86 6.87 9.08 -13.25
N PHE A 87 6.21 9.53 -14.32
CA PHE A 87 6.13 8.79 -15.57
C PHE A 87 7.51 8.60 -16.19
N LYS A 88 8.31 9.67 -16.31
CA LYS A 88 9.69 9.60 -16.80
C LYS A 88 10.59 8.78 -15.89
N LYS A 89 10.45 8.89 -14.56
CA LYS A 89 11.16 8.00 -13.61
C LYS A 89 10.86 6.54 -13.87
N LEU A 90 9.58 6.18 -14.03
CA LEU A 90 9.19 4.80 -14.33
C LEU A 90 9.83 4.30 -15.63
N LEU A 91 9.76 5.10 -16.71
CA LEU A 91 10.36 4.74 -17.99
C LEU A 91 11.88 4.59 -17.88
N GLY A 92 12.57 5.52 -17.23
CA GLY A 92 14.02 5.44 -17.01
C GLY A 92 14.43 4.23 -16.18
N TRP A 93 13.70 3.92 -15.11
CA TRP A 93 13.95 2.73 -14.30
C TRP A 93 13.70 1.43 -15.07
N TYR A 94 12.69 1.40 -15.95
CA TYR A 94 12.30 0.21 -16.70
C TYR A 94 13.18 -0.05 -17.93
N LEU A 95 13.52 0.99 -18.69
CA LEU A 95 14.26 0.89 -19.96
C LEU A 95 15.77 0.99 -19.80
N GLY A 96 16.25 1.58 -18.70
CA GLY A 96 17.65 1.97 -18.57
C GLY A 96 17.89 3.37 -19.18
N ASP A 97 18.42 4.25 -18.36
CA ASP A 97 18.72 5.64 -18.63
C ASP A 97 20.13 5.99 -18.10
N GLU A 98 20.99 6.56 -18.95
CA GLU A 98 22.37 6.87 -18.55
C GLU A 98 22.45 7.94 -17.45
N GLY A 99 21.53 8.89 -17.42
CA GLY A 99 21.44 9.95 -16.40
C GLY A 99 20.81 9.50 -15.08
N ILE A 100 20.00 8.43 -15.07
CA ILE A 100 19.31 7.93 -13.87
C ILE A 100 19.95 6.65 -13.31
N ASN A 101 20.44 5.75 -14.17
CA ASN A 101 20.90 4.41 -13.76
C ASN A 101 22.10 3.89 -14.55
N SER A 102 22.97 4.78 -15.07
CA SER A 102 24.16 4.39 -15.84
C SER A 102 23.83 3.46 -17.03
N GLY A 103 22.61 3.57 -17.56
CA GLY A 103 22.12 2.79 -18.70
C GLY A 103 21.57 1.40 -18.35
N GLN A 104 21.55 1.01 -17.08
CA GLN A 104 21.03 -0.30 -16.65
C GLN A 104 19.64 -0.21 -16.03
N ALA A 105 18.67 -0.95 -16.59
CA ALA A 105 17.32 -1.03 -16.04
C ALA A 105 17.32 -1.47 -14.56
N ARG A 106 16.71 -0.64 -13.72
CA ARG A 106 16.51 -0.89 -12.28
C ARG A 106 15.27 -1.72 -11.99
N LEU A 107 14.32 -1.73 -12.94
CA LEU A 107 13.09 -2.52 -12.91
C LEU A 107 13.03 -3.39 -14.19
N PRO A 108 13.94 -4.35 -14.37
CA PRO A 108 14.06 -5.07 -15.63
C PRO A 108 12.84 -5.94 -15.98
N ARG A 109 11.97 -6.25 -15.00
CA ARG A 109 10.80 -7.12 -15.20
C ARG A 109 9.51 -6.37 -14.88
N VAL A 110 8.52 -6.47 -15.76
CA VAL A 110 7.16 -6.00 -15.48
C VAL A 110 6.60 -6.67 -14.23
N ASN A 111 6.82 -7.98 -14.10
CA ASN A 111 6.51 -8.78 -12.93
C ASN A 111 7.78 -9.57 -12.50
N PRO A 112 8.22 -9.49 -11.24
CA PRO A 112 7.57 -8.82 -10.10
C PRO A 112 7.93 -7.36 -9.91
N ASP A 113 8.97 -6.84 -10.59
CA ASP A 113 9.63 -5.60 -10.17
C ASP A 113 8.70 -4.40 -10.21
N VAL A 114 8.02 -4.14 -11.33
CA VAL A 114 7.06 -3.02 -11.43
C VAL A 114 5.74 -3.37 -10.73
N ARG A 115 5.14 -4.49 -11.11
CA ARG A 115 3.78 -4.85 -10.70
C ARG A 115 3.65 -5.09 -9.20
N ASP A 116 4.61 -5.76 -8.58
CA ASP A 116 4.50 -6.19 -7.20
C ASP A 116 5.44 -5.41 -6.30
N VAL A 117 6.74 -5.33 -6.62
CA VAL A 117 7.72 -4.70 -5.74
C VAL A 117 7.53 -3.18 -5.70
N LEU A 118 7.57 -2.48 -6.84
CA LEU A 118 7.36 -1.03 -6.89
C LEU A 118 5.97 -0.65 -6.36
N SER A 119 4.93 -1.41 -6.70
CA SER A 119 3.58 -1.16 -6.16
C SER A 119 3.52 -1.19 -4.63
N ASN A 120 4.32 -2.06 -4.00
CA ASN A 120 4.42 -2.12 -2.54
C ASN A 120 5.32 -1.04 -1.98
N LEU A 121 6.39 -0.64 -2.69
CA LEU A 121 7.26 0.45 -2.26
C LEU A 121 6.52 1.79 -2.16
N LEU A 122 5.55 2.01 -3.04
CA LEU A 122 4.73 3.23 -3.03
C LEU A 122 3.76 3.33 -1.84
N LEU A 123 3.64 2.28 -1.01
CA LEU A 123 2.85 2.34 0.21
C LEU A 123 3.56 3.18 1.28
N GLU A 124 2.80 3.96 2.04
CA GLU A 124 3.35 4.88 3.06
C GLU A 124 4.25 4.17 4.08
N GLU A 125 3.91 2.95 4.47
CA GLU A 125 4.72 2.15 5.40
C GLU A 125 6.11 1.77 4.87
N ASN A 126 6.32 1.84 3.56
CA ASN A 126 7.59 1.55 2.88
C ASN A 126 8.29 2.81 2.38
N LYS A 127 7.81 4.01 2.71
CA LYS A 127 8.34 5.29 2.21
C LYS A 127 9.86 5.43 2.35
N ILE A 128 10.41 5.06 3.50
CA ILE A 128 11.87 5.12 3.74
C ILE A 128 12.63 4.16 2.81
N ILE A 129 12.06 3.00 2.50
CA ILE A 129 12.65 2.03 1.57
C ILE A 129 12.53 2.58 0.14
N PHE A 130 11.39 3.17 -0.21
CA PHE A 130 11.17 3.80 -1.50
C PHE A 130 12.13 4.96 -1.74
N GLU A 131 12.35 5.87 -0.78
CA GLU A 131 13.31 6.98 -0.91
C GLU A 131 14.73 6.48 -1.18
N LYS A 132 15.18 5.44 -0.46
CA LYS A 132 16.48 4.80 -0.71
C LYS A 132 16.56 4.18 -2.11
N PHE A 133 15.48 3.54 -2.56
CA PHE A 133 15.42 3.04 -3.92
C PHE A 133 15.45 4.22 -4.89
N GLU A 134 14.62 5.23 -4.74
CA GLU A 134 14.56 6.38 -5.64
C GLU A 134 15.93 7.06 -5.81
N ASN A 135 16.67 7.25 -4.72
CA ASN A 135 18.01 7.84 -4.71
C ASN A 135 19.12 6.94 -5.30
N GLY A 136 18.83 5.66 -5.55
CA GLY A 136 19.83 4.71 -6.03
C GLY A 136 20.66 4.04 -4.93
N ASP A 137 20.35 4.27 -3.65
CA ASP A 137 21.08 3.70 -2.51
C ASP A 137 20.91 2.18 -2.41
N ILE A 138 19.80 1.64 -2.94
CA ILE A 138 19.48 0.21 -2.90
C ILE A 138 18.95 -0.29 -4.24
N SER A 139 19.20 -1.57 -4.52
CA SER A 139 18.61 -2.27 -5.66
C SER A 139 17.14 -2.63 -5.40
N ILE A 140 16.42 -3.03 -6.44
CA ILE A 140 15.04 -3.52 -6.30
C ILE A 140 14.96 -4.81 -5.46
N ASP A 141 15.97 -5.68 -5.54
CA ASP A 141 16.05 -6.91 -4.77
C ASP A 141 16.31 -6.62 -3.29
N ASP A 142 17.19 -5.66 -2.97
CA ASP A 142 17.40 -5.19 -1.59
C ASP A 142 16.14 -4.55 -1.01
N ALA A 143 15.43 -3.76 -1.82
CA ALA A 143 14.18 -3.13 -1.42
C ALA A 143 13.12 -4.19 -1.10
N LYS A 144 13.02 -5.25 -1.92
CA LYS A 144 12.16 -6.39 -1.67
C LYS A 144 12.52 -7.10 -0.37
N TYR A 145 13.80 -7.41 -0.15
CA TYR A 145 14.28 -8.05 1.07
C TYR A 145 13.91 -7.26 2.33
N LYS A 146 14.14 -5.93 2.32
CA LYS A 146 13.81 -5.04 3.43
C LYS A 146 12.31 -5.00 3.72
N MET A 147 11.46 -4.98 2.69
CA MET A 147 10.01 -5.05 2.88
C MET A 147 9.57 -6.38 3.50
N ASP A 148 10.17 -7.49 3.07
CA ASP A 148 9.85 -8.82 3.61
C ASP A 148 10.32 -8.96 5.07
N GLU A 149 11.46 -8.35 5.43
CA GLU A 149 11.94 -8.28 6.82
C GLU A 149 10.97 -7.52 7.72
N VAL A 150 10.50 -6.34 7.30
CA VAL A 150 9.51 -5.56 8.05
C VAL A 150 8.20 -6.33 8.22
N LYS A 151 7.72 -7.01 7.18
CA LYS A 151 6.52 -7.86 7.26
C LYS A 151 6.71 -9.02 8.23
N TYR A 152 7.87 -9.66 8.20
CA TYR A 152 8.19 -10.76 9.11
C TYR A 152 8.25 -10.27 10.56
N GLN A 153 8.88 -9.12 10.83
CA GLN A 153 8.92 -8.51 12.15
C GLN A 153 7.51 -8.16 12.65
N LYS A 154 6.68 -7.49 11.84
CA LYS A 154 5.27 -7.21 12.18
C LYS A 154 4.51 -8.49 12.50
N LYS A 155 4.60 -9.51 11.65
CA LYS A 155 3.92 -10.80 11.85
C LYS A 155 4.40 -11.50 13.12
N THR A 156 5.70 -11.47 13.40
CA THR A 156 6.27 -12.06 14.61
C THR A 156 5.80 -11.30 15.85
N GLN A 157 5.73 -9.98 15.78
CA GLN A 157 5.24 -9.13 16.86
C GLN A 157 3.73 -9.30 17.11
N GLU A 158 2.93 -9.51 16.06
CA GLU A 158 1.50 -9.89 16.16
C GLU A 158 1.32 -11.29 16.77
N VAL A 159 2.19 -12.25 16.43
CA VAL A 159 2.18 -13.60 17.02
C VAL A 159 2.65 -13.60 18.48
N ILE A 160 3.45 -12.61 18.91
CA ILE A 160 3.91 -12.43 20.31
C ILE A 160 2.91 -11.65 21.18
N VAL A 161 1.68 -11.36 20.72
CA VAL A 161 0.60 -11.02 21.67
C VAL A 161 0.12 -12.32 22.33
N ASP A 162 0.92 -12.80 23.27
CA ASP A 162 0.55 -13.91 24.15
C ASP A 162 -0.60 -13.44 25.06
N LEU A 163 -1.82 -13.84 24.67
CA LEU A 163 -3.03 -13.53 25.40
C LEU A 163 -2.99 -14.12 26.81
N ASP A 164 -2.28 -15.24 27.04
CA ASP A 164 -2.14 -15.83 28.37
C ASP A 164 -1.26 -14.96 29.27
N THR A 165 -0.19 -14.37 28.72
CA THR A 165 0.60 -13.36 29.43
C THR A 165 -0.23 -12.12 29.74
N LYS A 166 -1.07 -11.64 28.80
CA LYS A 166 -1.94 -10.47 29.05
C LYS A 166 -3.06 -10.73 30.05
N LEU A 167 -3.63 -11.94 30.06
CA LEU A 167 -4.57 -12.38 31.09
C LEU A 167 -3.88 -12.44 32.46
N SER A 168 -2.66 -12.98 32.51
CA SER A 168 -1.86 -13.03 33.75
C SER A 168 -1.54 -11.63 34.30
N ASP A 169 -1.28 -10.65 33.43
CA ASP A 169 -1.08 -9.25 33.85
C ASP A 169 -2.36 -8.64 34.44
N LEU A 170 -3.54 -8.94 33.87
CA LEU A 170 -4.83 -8.49 34.43
C LEU A 170 -5.09 -9.08 35.82
N ASP A 171 -4.78 -10.36 36.03
CA ASP A 171 -4.88 -11.00 37.35
C ASP A 171 -3.96 -10.33 38.39
N ARG A 172 -2.73 -9.98 37.99
CA ARG A 172 -1.79 -9.25 38.86
C ARG A 172 -2.29 -7.86 39.23
N ILE A 173 -2.88 -7.14 38.27
CA ILE A 173 -3.47 -5.81 38.52
C ILE A 173 -4.64 -5.95 39.49
N ALA A 174 -5.53 -6.92 39.27
CA ALA A 174 -6.67 -7.17 40.16
C ALA A 174 -6.21 -7.50 41.59
N ALA A 175 -5.22 -8.39 41.75
CA ALA A 175 -4.65 -8.72 43.05
C ALA A 175 -4.01 -7.51 43.74
N THR A 176 -3.32 -6.66 42.98
CA THR A 176 -2.70 -5.43 43.51
C THR A 176 -3.77 -4.47 44.02
N ILE A 177 -4.87 -4.28 43.29
CA ILE A 177 -5.99 -3.42 43.70
C ILE A 177 -6.67 -3.97 44.97
N GLN A 178 -6.86 -5.29 45.05
CA GLN A 178 -7.49 -5.94 46.21
C GLN A 178 -6.63 -5.88 47.48
N THR A 179 -5.30 -5.83 47.33
CA THR A 179 -4.35 -5.86 48.45
C THR A 179 -3.80 -4.47 48.82
N LEU A 180 -4.42 -3.40 48.32
CA LEU A 180 -4.01 -2.03 48.64
C LEU A 180 -4.08 -1.78 50.16
N PRO A 181 -3.06 -1.15 50.76
CA PRO A 181 -3.04 -0.83 52.19
C PRO A 181 -3.90 0.41 52.48
N ILE A 182 -5.22 0.27 52.35
CA ILE A 182 -6.21 1.35 52.46
C ILE A 182 -6.01 2.23 53.71
N PRO A 183 -5.76 1.69 54.92
CA PRO A 183 -5.54 2.53 56.10
C PRO A 183 -4.34 3.48 55.94
N LYS A 184 -3.22 2.99 55.41
CA LYS A 184 -2.00 3.80 55.19
C LYS A 184 -2.19 4.85 54.09
N ILE A 185 -2.99 4.53 53.07
CA ILE A 185 -3.32 5.47 51.99
C ILE A 185 -4.20 6.60 52.52
N ILE A 186 -5.14 6.32 53.44
CA ILE A 186 -5.98 7.33 54.09
C ILE A 186 -5.15 8.26 54.98
N GLU A 187 -4.18 7.71 55.71
CA GLU A 187 -3.26 8.48 56.56
C GLU A 187 -2.33 9.40 55.73
N ALA A 188 -1.92 8.95 54.54
CA ALA A 188 -1.12 9.73 53.60
C ALA A 188 -1.96 10.75 52.80
N LYS A 189 -2.46 11.78 53.51
CA LYS A 189 -3.39 12.82 52.98
C LYS A 189 -3.02 13.37 51.60
N GLU A 190 -1.74 13.62 51.34
CA GLU A 190 -1.26 14.20 50.06
C GLU A 190 -1.32 13.22 48.87
N LYS A 191 -1.29 11.90 49.13
CA LYS A 191 -1.26 10.87 48.08
C LYS A 191 -2.61 10.20 47.85
N LYS A 192 -3.53 10.33 48.81
CA LYS A 192 -4.89 9.76 48.75
C LYS A 192 -5.60 10.13 47.45
N ASP A 193 -5.64 11.41 47.10
CA ASP A 193 -6.38 11.89 45.92
C ASP A 193 -5.75 11.37 44.62
N SER A 194 -4.42 11.26 44.57
CA SER A 194 -3.71 10.65 43.43
C SER A 194 -4.03 9.16 43.28
N PHE A 195 -4.13 8.40 44.39
CA PHE A 195 -4.57 7.00 44.35
C PHE A 195 -6.00 6.86 43.82
N ILE A 196 -6.92 7.72 44.26
CA ILE A 196 -8.31 7.73 43.79
C ILE A 196 -8.37 8.03 42.29
N GLU A 197 -7.61 9.02 41.81
CA GLU A 197 -7.56 9.38 40.39
C GLU A 197 -7.03 8.23 39.53
N LYS A 198 -5.94 7.57 39.96
CA LYS A 198 -5.39 6.42 39.22
C LYS A 198 -6.34 5.24 39.18
N LEU A 199 -7.07 4.96 40.27
CA LEU A 199 -8.10 3.92 40.28
C LEU A 199 -9.25 4.22 39.33
N LYS A 200 -9.70 5.48 39.25
CA LYS A 200 -10.73 5.91 38.28
C LYS A 200 -10.29 5.72 36.83
N ILE A 201 -9.02 5.99 36.51
CA ILE A 201 -8.46 5.78 35.18
C ILE A 201 -8.51 4.28 34.82
N VAL A 202 -8.09 3.42 35.75
CA VAL A 202 -8.12 1.97 35.55
C VAL A 202 -9.55 1.47 35.35
N GLU A 203 -10.49 1.91 36.20
CA GLU A 203 -11.91 1.56 36.09
C GLU A 203 -12.52 1.95 34.74
N ASN A 204 -12.35 3.21 34.33
CA ASN A 204 -12.90 3.71 33.08
C ASN A 204 -12.29 2.98 31.86
N THR A 205 -10.97 2.79 31.86
CA THR A 205 -10.28 2.10 30.76
C THR A 205 -10.73 0.65 30.65
N ALA A 206 -10.82 -0.07 31.78
CA ALA A 206 -11.29 -1.45 31.81
C ALA A 206 -12.74 -1.57 31.32
N LYS A 207 -13.61 -0.63 31.71
CA LYS A 207 -15.00 -0.57 31.26
C LYS A 207 -15.11 -0.35 29.75
N THR A 208 -14.41 0.64 29.20
CA THR A 208 -14.40 0.92 27.76
C THR A 208 -13.94 -0.29 26.95
N GLN A 209 -12.85 -0.95 27.36
CA GLN A 209 -12.34 -2.12 26.64
C GLN A 209 -13.30 -3.31 26.73
N LYS A 210 -13.93 -3.53 27.89
CA LYS A 210 -14.98 -4.55 28.06
C LYS A 210 -16.18 -4.29 27.14
N ASP A 211 -16.62 -3.04 27.03
CA ASP A 211 -17.76 -2.66 26.17
C ASP A 211 -17.43 -2.87 24.68
N ILE A 212 -16.21 -2.55 24.25
CA ILE A 212 -15.72 -2.84 22.89
C ILE A 212 -15.76 -4.34 22.60
N LEU A 213 -15.21 -5.16 23.50
CA LEU A 213 -15.21 -6.62 23.35
C LEU A 213 -16.63 -7.22 23.34
N SER A 214 -17.54 -6.65 24.12
CA SER A 214 -18.93 -7.12 24.19
C SER A 214 -19.75 -6.74 22.95
N THR A 215 -19.52 -5.54 22.38
CA THR A 215 -20.23 -5.04 21.19
C THR A 215 -19.73 -5.66 19.88
N MET A 216 -18.45 -6.05 19.80
CA MET A 216 -17.92 -6.77 18.63
C MET A 216 -18.48 -8.20 18.51
N LYS A 217 -18.87 -8.83 19.62
CA LYS A 217 -19.47 -10.17 19.62
C LYS A 217 -20.87 -10.18 18.98
N THR A 218 -21.61 -9.09 19.09
CA THR A 218 -22.98 -8.96 18.54
C THR A 218 -22.99 -8.78 17.02
N ARG A 219 -21.94 -8.17 16.43
CA ARG A 219 -21.84 -7.93 14.97
C ARG A 219 -21.35 -9.12 14.14
N ARG A 220 -20.90 -10.21 14.78
CA ARG A 220 -20.43 -11.44 14.10
C ARG A 220 -21.46 -12.58 14.15
N SER A 221 -22.66 -12.33 14.69
CA SER A 221 -23.75 -13.31 14.80
C SER A 221 -24.98 -12.98 13.94
N ASP A 222 -24.88 -11.94 13.11
CA ASP A 222 -25.80 -11.61 12.00
C ASP A 222 -25.03 -11.71 10.67
#